data_AF-A0A843XJ95-F1
#
_entry.id   AF-A0A843XJ95-F1
#
_cell.length_a   1.000
_cell.length_b   1.000
_cell.length_c   1.000
_cell.angle_alpha   90.00
_cell.angle_beta   90.00
_cell.angle_gamma   90.00
#
_symmetry.space_group_name_H-M   'P 1'
#
loop_
_entity.id
_entity.type
_entity.pdbx_description
1 polymer ?
#
loop_
_entity_poly.entity_id
_entity_poly.type
_entity_poly.pdbx_seq_one_letter_code
_entity_poly.pdbx_strand_id
1 'polypeptide(L)'
;MEEEESAGEAEGVAEAVAGAAAARVTLLHNAVIVTVDPAFHVFRDGGLVVAADKIVAIGQSADVFREYSGQADEVIDLRGRFLLPGFINTHVHTSQQLARGIADDVDLMVWLHERIWPYESNMTEEDSYLSTLLCGIELIRSGVTCFAEAGGQHVTGMAKAVKLLGIRACLTQSTMDSGEGLPTNWKTNSTDDCIKVR
;
A
#
# COMPACT_ATOMS: atom_id res chain seq x y z
N MET A 1 -2.05 27.08 -32.85
CA MET A 1 -2.01 27.61 -31.47
C MET A 1 -1.85 26.45 -30.49
N GLU A 2 -1.11 25.39 -30.90
CA GLU A 2 -1.04 24.09 -30.20
C GLU A 2 0.43 23.69 -29.93
N GLU A 3 1.39 24.60 -30.11
CA GLU A 3 2.83 24.31 -29.95
C GLU A 3 3.42 24.81 -28.61
N GLU A 4 2.64 25.51 -27.77
CA GLU A 4 3.14 26.07 -26.49
C GLU A 4 2.92 25.16 -25.27
N GLU A 5 2.06 24.15 -25.35
CA GLU A 5 1.71 23.32 -24.18
C GLU A 5 2.72 22.18 -23.90
N SER A 6 3.42 21.69 -24.92
CA SER A 6 4.42 20.60 -24.77
C SER A 6 5.76 21.07 -24.18
N ALA A 7 6.08 22.36 -24.27
CA ALA A 7 7.32 22.91 -23.74
C ALA A 7 7.29 23.05 -22.21
N GLY A 8 6.10 23.33 -21.63
CA GLY A 8 5.92 23.49 -20.19
C GLY A 8 6.00 22.19 -19.39
N GLU A 9 5.59 21.06 -19.97
CA GLU A 9 5.74 19.74 -19.33
C GLU A 9 7.20 19.28 -19.33
N ALA A 10 7.95 19.53 -20.42
CA ALA A 10 9.38 19.19 -20.51
C ALA A 10 10.25 20.04 -19.56
N GLU A 11 9.94 21.32 -19.38
CA GLU A 11 10.62 22.19 -18.40
C GLU A 11 10.34 21.74 -16.96
N GLY A 12 9.10 21.35 -16.63
CA GLY A 12 8.74 20.85 -15.29
C GLY A 12 9.43 19.55 -14.91
N VAL A 13 9.71 18.67 -15.88
CA VAL A 13 10.46 17.43 -15.65
C VAL A 13 11.96 17.68 -15.52
N ALA A 14 12.53 18.57 -16.35
CA ALA A 14 13.92 18.99 -16.21
C ALA A 14 14.17 19.66 -14.85
N GLU A 15 13.22 20.42 -14.31
CA GLU A 15 13.30 21.04 -12.98
C GLU A 15 13.11 20.03 -11.84
N ALA A 16 12.22 19.04 -12.01
CA ALA A 16 12.04 17.93 -11.07
C ALA A 16 13.29 17.03 -10.97
N VAL A 17 14.02 16.89 -12.07
CA VAL A 17 15.29 16.14 -12.15
C VAL A 17 16.48 17.01 -11.72
N ALA A 18 16.48 18.32 -12.00
CA ALA A 18 17.52 19.26 -11.56
C ALA A 18 17.49 19.52 -10.04
N GLY A 19 16.31 19.46 -9.41
CA GLY A 19 16.17 19.46 -7.94
C GLY A 19 16.65 18.15 -7.28
N ALA A 20 16.91 17.11 -8.08
CA ALA A 20 17.22 15.75 -7.65
C ALA A 20 18.71 15.40 -7.77
N ALA A 21 19.62 16.37 -7.73
CA ALA A 21 21.07 16.17 -7.88
C ALA A 21 21.75 15.27 -6.80
N ALA A 22 20.98 14.64 -5.92
CA ALA A 22 21.45 13.63 -4.96
C ALA A 22 20.48 12.43 -4.78
N ALA A 23 19.39 12.35 -5.54
CA ALA A 23 18.40 11.28 -5.42
C ALA A 23 18.69 10.16 -6.43
N ARG A 24 18.63 8.90 -5.97
CA ARG A 24 18.80 7.73 -6.84
C ARG A 24 17.75 7.74 -7.95
N VAL A 25 18.19 7.59 -9.19
CA VAL A 25 17.35 7.54 -10.40
C VAL A 25 17.32 6.11 -10.95
N THR A 26 16.11 5.55 -11.07
CA THR A 26 15.87 4.24 -11.69
C THR A 26 15.07 4.42 -12.97
N LEU A 27 15.59 3.91 -14.09
CA LEU A 27 14.93 3.84 -15.38
C LEU A 27 14.40 2.42 -15.61
N LEU A 28 13.08 2.29 -15.77
CA LEU A 28 12.39 1.07 -16.19
C LEU A 28 12.04 1.20 -17.68
N HIS A 29 12.34 0.22 -18.52
CA HIS A 29 12.03 0.34 -19.95
C HIS A 29 11.62 -0.99 -20.62
N ASN A 30 11.08 -0.90 -21.84
CA ASN A 30 10.51 -2.01 -22.63
C ASN A 30 9.33 -2.74 -21.97
N ALA A 31 8.63 -2.11 -21.03
CA ALA A 31 7.48 -2.72 -20.36
C ALA A 31 6.18 -2.49 -21.14
N VAL A 32 5.17 -3.33 -20.94
CA VAL A 32 3.78 -2.93 -21.19
C VAL A 32 3.30 -2.16 -19.96
N ILE A 33 3.17 -0.84 -20.06
CA ILE A 33 2.77 0.03 -18.94
C ILE A 33 1.28 0.36 -19.04
N VAL A 34 0.53 0.04 -17.99
CA VAL A 34 -0.89 0.40 -17.84
C VAL A 34 -0.97 1.50 -16.77
N THR A 35 -1.28 2.73 -17.16
CA THR A 35 -1.14 3.89 -16.27
C THR A 35 -2.28 4.03 -15.25
N VAL A 36 -3.48 3.57 -15.63
CA VAL A 36 -4.76 3.87 -14.95
C VAL A 36 -4.98 5.37 -14.65
N ASP A 37 -4.39 6.24 -15.47
CA ASP A 37 -4.73 7.66 -15.49
C ASP A 37 -6.17 7.87 -16.03
N PRO A 38 -6.75 9.08 -15.95
CA PRO A 38 -8.12 9.33 -16.42
C PRO A 38 -8.38 8.99 -17.89
N ALA A 39 -7.35 8.98 -18.74
CA ALA A 39 -7.45 8.61 -20.15
C ALA A 39 -7.14 7.12 -20.40
N PHE A 40 -6.73 6.39 -19.37
CA PHE A 40 -6.39 4.98 -19.39
C PHE A 40 -5.31 4.63 -20.42
N HIS A 41 -4.25 5.43 -20.47
CA HIS A 41 -3.14 5.19 -21.40
C HIS A 41 -2.50 3.80 -21.19
N VAL A 42 -2.13 3.17 -22.32
CA VAL A 42 -1.38 1.91 -22.35
C VAL A 42 -0.21 2.03 -23.32
N PHE A 43 1.01 2.02 -22.77
CA PHE A 43 2.24 1.99 -23.55
C PHE A 43 2.64 0.53 -23.77
N ARG A 44 2.53 0.03 -25.01
CA ARG A 44 2.92 -1.36 -25.34
C ARG A 44 4.43 -1.59 -25.31
N ASP A 45 5.21 -0.53 -25.48
CA ASP A 45 6.65 -0.49 -25.34
C ASP A 45 7.00 0.79 -24.57
N GLY A 46 6.73 0.79 -23.26
CA GLY A 46 6.83 1.95 -22.40
C GLY A 46 8.12 2.04 -21.60
N GLY A 47 8.47 3.27 -21.23
CA GLY A 47 9.51 3.60 -20.26
C GLY A 47 8.94 4.43 -19.11
N LEU A 48 9.53 4.29 -17.93
CA LEU A 48 9.17 5.02 -16.71
C LEU A 48 10.44 5.33 -15.91
N VAL A 49 10.52 6.55 -15.39
CA VAL A 49 11.64 7.01 -14.57
C VAL A 49 11.15 7.32 -13.16
N VAL A 50 11.85 6.76 -12.17
CA VAL A 50 11.65 7.05 -10.76
C VAL A 50 12.88 7.80 -10.24
N ALA A 51 12.67 8.95 -9.62
CA ALA A 51 13.70 9.65 -8.85
C ALA A 51 13.29 9.66 -7.38
N ALA A 52 14.13 9.08 -6.51
CA ALA A 52 13.79 8.78 -5.11
C ALA A 52 12.46 8.01 -4.98
N ASP A 53 11.37 8.69 -4.61
CA ASP A 53 10.05 8.13 -4.34
C ASP A 53 8.95 8.64 -5.30
N LYS A 54 9.35 9.33 -6.39
CA LYS A 54 8.42 9.93 -7.35
C LYS A 54 8.66 9.42 -8.76
N ILE A 55 7.55 9.21 -9.49
CA ILE A 55 7.58 9.03 -10.94
C ILE A 55 7.81 10.41 -11.55
N VAL A 56 8.89 10.58 -12.32
CA VAL A 56 9.26 11.86 -12.95
C VAL A 56 9.04 11.88 -14.45
N ALA A 57 9.01 10.71 -15.10
CA ALA A 57 8.70 10.60 -16.52
C ALA A 57 8.03 9.26 -16.83
N ILE A 58 7.13 9.26 -17.82
CA ILE A 58 6.50 8.07 -18.39
C ILE A 58 6.22 8.33 -19.87
N GLY A 59 6.43 7.33 -20.73
CA GLY A 59 6.20 7.49 -22.15
C GLY A 59 6.61 6.27 -22.97
N GLN A 60 6.86 6.47 -24.27
CA GLN A 60 7.43 5.42 -25.11
C GLN A 60 8.87 5.11 -24.67
N SER A 61 9.20 3.82 -24.62
CA SER A 61 10.49 3.30 -24.14
C SER A 61 11.66 3.96 -24.85
N ALA A 62 11.60 4.10 -26.17
CA ALA A 62 12.67 4.69 -26.97
C ALA A 62 12.95 6.17 -26.62
N ASP A 63 11.90 6.94 -26.32
CA ASP A 63 12.03 8.37 -26.01
C ASP A 63 12.54 8.57 -24.58
N VAL A 64 11.91 7.88 -23.62
CA VAL A 64 12.33 7.93 -22.21
C VAL A 64 13.76 7.40 -22.05
N PHE A 65 14.12 6.32 -22.74
CA PHE A 65 15.48 5.79 -22.67
C PHE A 65 16.50 6.79 -23.21
N ARG A 66 16.24 7.39 -24.38
CA ARG A 66 17.13 8.38 -25.01
C ARG A 66 17.39 9.59 -24.11
N GLU A 67 16.37 10.05 -23.39
CA GLU A 67 16.44 11.23 -22.55
C GLU A 67 17.08 10.98 -21.18
N TYR A 68 16.80 9.83 -20.55
CA TYR A 68 17.15 9.58 -19.15
C TYR A 68 18.28 8.57 -18.93
N SER A 69 18.67 7.76 -19.93
CA SER A 69 19.66 6.69 -19.71
C SER A 69 21.03 7.20 -19.26
N GLY A 70 21.41 8.43 -19.63
CA GLY A 70 22.67 9.05 -19.22
C GLY A 70 22.70 9.55 -17.76
N GLN A 71 21.52 9.64 -17.12
CA GLN A 71 21.33 10.16 -15.76
C GLN A 71 20.88 9.08 -14.77
N ALA A 72 20.58 7.88 -15.25
CA ALA A 72 20.06 6.79 -14.42
C ALA A 72 21.19 6.07 -13.66
N ASP A 73 21.04 5.92 -12.34
CA ASP A 73 21.91 5.07 -11.53
C ASP A 73 21.64 3.58 -11.77
N GLU A 74 20.41 3.25 -12.16
CA GLU A 74 19.96 1.89 -12.44
C GLU A 74 19.04 1.85 -13.65
N VAL A 75 19.29 0.91 -14.55
CA VAL A 75 18.47 0.67 -15.74
C VAL A 75 17.95 -0.77 -15.69
N ILE A 76 16.64 -0.94 -15.75
CA ILE A 76 15.96 -2.23 -15.65
C ILE A 76 15.15 -2.48 -16.92
N ASP A 77 15.56 -3.50 -17.69
CA ASP A 77 14.82 -3.99 -18.85
C ASP A 77 13.66 -4.88 -18.41
N LEU A 78 12.44 -4.46 -18.75
CA LEU A 78 11.19 -5.13 -18.42
C LEU A 78 10.50 -5.74 -19.66
N ARG A 79 11.26 -6.03 -20.72
CA ARG A 79 10.74 -6.69 -21.93
C ARG A 79 9.88 -7.91 -21.62
N GLY A 80 8.66 -7.91 -22.14
CA GLY A 80 7.69 -8.99 -21.94
C GLY A 80 7.02 -9.00 -20.57
N ARG A 81 7.18 -7.94 -19.77
CA ARG A 81 6.53 -7.76 -18.46
C ARG A 81 5.52 -6.63 -18.51
N PHE A 82 4.54 -6.72 -17.61
CA PHE A 82 3.62 -5.62 -17.33
C PHE A 82 4.14 -4.79 -16.17
N LEU A 83 3.96 -3.47 -16.28
CA LEU A 83 4.14 -2.52 -15.19
C LEU A 83 2.79 -1.88 -14.89
N LEU A 84 2.30 -2.06 -13.67
CA LEU A 84 1.03 -1.50 -13.20
C LEU A 84 1.28 -0.74 -11.90
N PRO A 85 0.42 0.23 -11.54
CA PRO A 85 0.34 0.70 -10.17
C PRO A 85 0.04 -0.46 -9.22
N GLY A 86 0.70 -0.44 -8.07
CA GLY A 86 0.48 -1.46 -7.05
C GLY A 86 -0.97 -1.44 -6.55
N PHE A 87 -1.51 -2.61 -6.24
CA PHE A 87 -2.89 -2.72 -5.81
C PHE A 87 -3.11 -2.05 -4.44
N ILE A 88 -4.32 -1.55 -4.23
CA ILE A 88 -4.78 -0.98 -2.96
C ILE A 88 -5.83 -1.91 -2.38
N ASN A 89 -5.54 -2.53 -1.25
CA ASN A 89 -6.52 -3.33 -0.51
C ASN A 89 -7.29 -2.42 0.45
N THR A 90 -8.56 -2.12 0.13
CA THR A 90 -9.34 -1.11 0.84
C THR A 90 -9.91 -1.59 2.17
N HIS A 91 -9.78 -2.86 2.53
CA HIS A 91 -10.26 -3.40 3.80
C HIS A 91 -9.58 -4.73 4.13
N VAL A 92 -8.80 -4.78 5.21
CA VAL A 92 -8.17 -6.01 5.70
C VAL A 92 -8.13 -6.02 7.22
N HIS A 93 -8.23 -7.21 7.82
CA HIS A 93 -8.04 -7.44 9.26
C HIS A 93 -6.73 -8.20 9.47
N THR A 94 -5.64 -7.48 9.66
CA THR A 94 -4.28 -8.05 9.80
C THR A 94 -4.11 -8.92 11.06
N SER A 95 -4.84 -8.63 12.14
CA SER A 95 -4.87 -9.45 13.36
C SER A 95 -5.46 -10.85 13.14
N GLN A 96 -6.29 -11.04 12.11
CA GLN A 96 -6.97 -12.32 11.85
C GLN A 96 -6.14 -13.27 10.98
N GLN A 97 -4.97 -12.84 10.51
CA GLN A 97 -4.14 -13.63 9.60
C GLN A 97 -3.69 -14.96 10.21
N LEU A 98 -3.31 -14.99 11.49
CA LEU A 98 -2.93 -16.22 12.19
C LEU A 98 -4.13 -17.12 12.54
N ALA A 99 -5.35 -16.58 12.50
CA ALA A 99 -6.60 -17.31 12.75
C ALA A 99 -7.19 -17.96 11.49
N ARG A 100 -6.48 -17.95 10.36
CA ARG A 100 -7.02 -18.50 9.11
C ARG A 100 -7.41 -19.98 9.28
N GLY A 101 -8.68 -20.28 9.06
CA GLY A 101 -9.24 -21.63 9.15
C GLY A 101 -9.77 -22.04 10.54
N ILE A 102 -9.69 -21.20 11.57
CA ILE A 102 -10.17 -21.58 12.92
C ILE A 102 -11.69 -21.39 13.12
N ALA A 103 -12.34 -20.68 12.19
CA ALA A 103 -13.71 -20.22 12.33
C ALA A 103 -14.56 -20.48 11.07
N ASP A 104 -14.17 -21.46 10.26
CA ASP A 104 -14.93 -21.80 9.05
C ASP A 104 -16.27 -22.49 9.38
N ASP A 105 -17.18 -22.55 8.40
CA ASP A 105 -18.42 -23.33 8.41
C ASP A 105 -19.42 -23.02 9.54
N VAL A 106 -19.46 -21.77 10.01
CA VAL A 106 -20.44 -21.27 11.00
C VAL A 106 -21.12 -19.98 10.53
N ASP A 107 -22.26 -19.61 11.13
CA ASP A 107 -22.89 -18.33 10.87
C ASP A 107 -22.11 -17.15 11.46
N LEU A 108 -22.41 -15.94 10.99
CA LEU A 108 -21.69 -14.73 11.38
C LEU A 108 -21.66 -14.50 12.91
N MET A 109 -22.75 -14.79 13.63
CA MET A 109 -22.81 -14.52 15.06
C MET A 109 -21.95 -15.51 15.84
N VAL A 110 -21.98 -16.78 15.46
CA VAL A 110 -21.09 -17.81 16.02
C VAL A 110 -19.63 -17.51 15.65
N TRP A 111 -19.36 -17.16 14.39
CA TRP A 111 -18.02 -16.73 13.93
C TRP A 111 -17.49 -15.58 14.79
N LEU A 112 -18.29 -14.53 14.95
CA LEU A 112 -17.87 -13.32 15.65
C LEU A 112 -17.72 -13.56 17.15
N HIS A 113 -18.81 -13.98 17.83
CA HIS A 113 -18.87 -14.02 19.29
C HIS A 113 -18.12 -15.22 19.88
N GLU A 114 -18.18 -16.38 19.23
CA GLU A 114 -17.62 -17.62 19.80
C GLU A 114 -16.25 -18.00 19.26
N ARG A 115 -15.77 -17.35 18.18
CA ARG A 115 -14.46 -17.66 17.58
C ARG A 115 -13.55 -16.45 17.56
N ILE A 116 -13.92 -15.39 16.83
CA ILE A 116 -13.03 -14.24 16.58
C ILE A 116 -12.84 -13.39 17.83
N TRP A 117 -13.90 -13.04 18.56
CA TRP A 117 -13.76 -12.27 19.80
C TRP A 117 -12.88 -12.96 20.84
N PRO A 118 -13.09 -14.24 21.20
CA PRO A 118 -12.18 -14.96 22.08
C PRO A 118 -10.74 -14.97 21.56
N TYR A 119 -10.55 -15.23 20.27
CA TYR A 119 -9.23 -15.24 19.65
C TYR A 119 -8.52 -13.88 19.77
N GLU A 120 -9.10 -12.82 19.22
CA GLU A 120 -8.48 -11.51 19.16
C GLU A 120 -8.32 -10.88 20.56
N SER A 121 -9.26 -11.15 21.49
CA SER A 121 -9.18 -10.62 22.86
C SER A 121 -8.03 -11.21 23.68
N ASN A 122 -7.52 -12.38 23.28
CA ASN A 122 -6.36 -13.02 23.89
C ASN A 122 -5.05 -12.72 23.17
N MET A 123 -5.07 -12.00 22.05
CA MET A 123 -3.84 -11.61 21.36
C MET A 123 -3.03 -10.63 22.20
N THR A 124 -1.72 -10.85 22.24
CA THR A 124 -0.74 -9.91 22.73
C THR A 124 -0.33 -8.92 21.62
N GLU A 125 0.41 -7.86 21.97
CA GLU A 125 1.02 -6.97 20.97
C GLU A 125 1.97 -7.73 20.05
N GLU A 126 2.69 -8.73 20.58
CA GLU A 126 3.58 -9.59 19.81
C GLU A 126 2.81 -10.44 18.78
N ASP A 127 1.70 -11.05 19.18
CA ASP A 127 0.83 -11.80 18.26
C ASP A 127 0.33 -10.90 17.12
N SER A 128 -0.10 -9.68 17.45
CA SER A 128 -0.57 -8.72 16.45
C SER A 128 0.55 -8.30 15.50
N TYR A 129 1.76 -8.08 16.01
CA TYR A 129 2.93 -7.77 15.19
C TYR A 129 3.25 -8.92 14.22
N LEU A 130 3.33 -10.16 14.70
CA LEU A 130 3.62 -11.34 13.88
C LEU A 130 2.51 -11.60 12.84
N SER A 131 1.25 -11.48 13.24
CA SER A 131 0.10 -11.61 12.34
C SER A 131 0.12 -10.56 11.23
N THR A 132 0.42 -9.30 11.58
CA THR A 132 0.54 -8.21 10.61
C THR A 132 1.72 -8.42 9.65
N LEU A 133 2.86 -8.92 10.15
CA LEU A 133 3.99 -9.26 9.29
C LEU A 133 3.62 -10.33 8.26
N LEU A 134 2.99 -11.42 8.72
CA LEU A 134 2.57 -12.51 7.84
C LEU A 134 1.57 -12.01 6.78
N CYS A 135 0.59 -11.21 7.19
CA CYS A 135 -0.39 -10.61 6.29
C CYS A 135 0.29 -9.72 5.26
N GLY A 136 1.21 -8.85 5.70
CA GLY A 136 1.93 -7.93 4.83
C GLY A 136 2.82 -8.63 3.81
N ILE A 137 3.46 -9.75 4.17
CA ILE A 137 4.23 -10.56 3.20
C ILE A 137 3.31 -11.11 2.10
N GLU A 138 2.11 -11.61 2.45
CA GLU A 138 1.14 -12.12 1.48
C GLU A 138 0.60 -11.00 0.58
N LEU A 139 0.33 -9.81 1.15
CA LEU A 139 -0.06 -8.61 0.41
C LEU A 139 1.02 -8.20 -0.60
N ILE A 140 2.29 -8.10 -0.19
CA ILE A 140 3.40 -7.75 -1.08
C ILE A 140 3.53 -8.79 -2.21
N ARG A 141 3.47 -10.08 -1.87
CA ARG A 141 3.59 -11.16 -2.87
C ARG A 141 2.44 -11.18 -3.89
N SER A 142 1.29 -10.62 -3.54
CA SER A 142 0.13 -10.49 -4.43
C SER A 142 0.08 -9.14 -5.18
N GLY A 143 1.09 -8.28 -5.01
CA GLY A 143 1.20 -6.99 -5.71
C GLY A 143 0.48 -5.83 -5.02
N VAL A 144 0.00 -6.02 -3.78
CA VAL A 144 -0.56 -4.94 -2.96
C VAL A 144 0.57 -4.08 -2.42
N THR A 145 0.42 -2.76 -2.57
CA THR A 145 1.40 -1.76 -2.08
C THR A 145 0.82 -0.82 -1.03
N CYS A 146 -0.50 -0.84 -0.84
CA CYS A 146 -1.21 -0.08 0.16
C CYS A 146 -2.40 -0.87 0.69
N PHE A 147 -2.69 -0.77 2.00
CA PHE A 147 -3.91 -1.34 2.56
C PHE A 147 -4.58 -0.45 3.62
N ALA A 148 -5.87 -0.65 3.85
CA ALA A 148 -6.58 -0.07 5.00
C ALA A 148 -6.91 -1.18 6.00
N GLU A 149 -6.30 -1.07 7.18
CA GLU A 149 -6.60 -1.93 8.32
C GLU A 149 -7.95 -1.54 8.92
N ALA A 150 -8.84 -2.52 8.99
CA ALA A 150 -10.23 -2.35 9.38
C ALA A 150 -10.46 -2.36 10.89
N GLY A 151 -9.44 -2.68 11.68
CA GLY A 151 -9.45 -2.45 13.11
C GLY A 151 -8.84 -3.61 13.87
N GLY A 152 -7.90 -3.29 14.75
CA GLY A 152 -7.44 -4.20 15.80
C GLY A 152 -7.01 -3.45 17.05
N GLN A 153 -6.63 -4.22 18.07
CA GLN A 153 -6.38 -3.70 19.42
C GLN A 153 -4.97 -3.13 19.58
N HIS A 154 -3.98 -3.72 18.90
CA HIS A 154 -2.55 -3.45 19.12
C HIS A 154 -1.92 -2.66 17.95
N VAL A 155 -2.44 -1.46 17.68
CA VAL A 155 -2.01 -0.61 16.55
C VAL A 155 -0.49 -0.33 16.56
N THR A 156 0.13 -0.22 17.74
CA THR A 156 1.59 -0.07 17.86
C THR A 156 2.35 -1.26 17.28
N GLY A 157 1.89 -2.49 17.54
CA GLY A 157 2.45 -3.71 16.96
C GLY A 157 2.28 -3.75 15.45
N MET A 158 1.10 -3.37 14.95
CA MET A 158 0.82 -3.27 13.51
C MET A 158 1.75 -2.25 12.84
N ALA A 159 1.92 -1.06 13.42
CA ALA A 159 2.77 0.00 12.88
C ALA A 159 4.25 -0.41 12.80
N LYS A 160 4.75 -1.16 13.80
CA LYS A 160 6.11 -1.74 13.77
C LYS A 160 6.26 -2.71 12.58
N ALA A 161 5.28 -3.58 12.35
CA ALA A 161 5.29 -4.53 11.24
C ALA A 161 5.26 -3.81 9.88
N VAL A 162 4.33 -2.87 9.70
CA VAL A 162 4.19 -2.07 8.47
C VAL A 162 5.49 -1.31 8.15
N LYS A 163 6.11 -0.68 9.16
CA LYS A 163 7.38 0.02 9.00
C LYS A 163 8.51 -0.91 8.55
N LEU A 164 8.58 -2.11 9.11
CA LEU A 164 9.60 -3.09 8.72
C LEU A 164 9.40 -3.58 7.28
N LEU A 165 8.16 -3.81 6.88
CA LEU A 165 7.81 -4.29 5.54
C LEU A 165 7.99 -3.22 4.45
N GLY A 166 7.93 -1.94 4.80
CA GLY A 166 7.99 -0.83 3.84
C GLY A 166 6.73 -0.70 2.96
N ILE A 167 5.60 -1.28 3.39
CA ILE A 167 4.31 -1.16 2.71
C ILE A 167 3.53 0.05 3.24
N ARG A 168 2.66 0.67 2.43
CA ARG A 168 1.78 1.75 2.90
C ARG A 168 0.56 1.17 3.62
N ALA A 169 0.11 1.83 4.69
CA ALA A 169 -1.10 1.40 5.39
C ALA A 169 -1.85 2.59 6.01
N CYS A 170 -3.18 2.51 6.03
CA CYS A 170 -4.03 3.25 6.95
C CYS A 170 -4.35 2.33 8.13
N LEU A 171 -3.87 2.67 9.33
CA LEU A 171 -4.05 1.84 10.53
C LEU A 171 -5.16 2.39 11.41
N THR A 172 -6.14 1.55 11.74
CA THR A 172 -7.30 1.92 12.54
C THR A 172 -7.30 1.13 13.86
N GLN A 173 -7.56 1.82 14.97
CA GLN A 173 -7.84 1.16 16.24
C GLN A 173 -9.31 0.73 16.29
N SER A 174 -9.58 -0.53 16.60
CA SER A 174 -10.94 -0.98 16.83
C SER A 174 -11.46 -0.45 18.17
N THR A 175 -12.69 0.06 18.19
CA THR A 175 -13.35 0.56 19.40
C THR A 175 -14.80 0.07 19.44
N MET A 176 -15.25 -0.39 20.62
CA MET A 176 -16.60 -0.87 20.87
C MET A 176 -17.00 -0.50 22.31
N ASP A 177 -18.17 0.11 22.48
CA ASP A 177 -18.68 0.58 23.78
C ASP A 177 -19.92 -0.17 24.26
N SER A 178 -20.52 -0.98 23.40
CA SER A 178 -21.77 -1.70 23.63
C SER A 178 -21.79 -3.01 22.86
N GLY A 179 -22.63 -3.96 23.29
CA GLY A 179 -22.74 -5.29 22.71
C GLY A 179 -22.77 -6.39 23.76
N GLU A 180 -23.67 -7.36 23.56
CA GLU A 180 -23.73 -8.56 24.40
C GLU A 180 -22.52 -9.44 24.13
N GLY A 181 -21.84 -9.90 25.19
CA GLY A 181 -20.67 -10.78 25.07
C GLY A 181 -19.35 -10.09 24.73
N LEU A 182 -19.33 -8.75 24.63
CA LEU A 182 -18.11 -7.99 24.30
C LEU A 182 -16.99 -8.23 25.35
N PRO A 183 -15.77 -8.63 24.92
CA PRO A 183 -14.64 -8.83 25.82
C PRO A 183 -14.36 -7.59 26.67
N THR A 184 -14.15 -7.78 27.98
CA THR A 184 -13.98 -6.68 28.95
C THR A 184 -12.79 -5.78 28.61
N ASN A 185 -11.70 -6.35 28.10
CA ASN A 185 -10.50 -5.62 27.70
C ASN A 185 -10.67 -4.78 26.42
N TRP A 186 -11.82 -4.87 25.73
CA TRP A 186 -12.12 -4.06 24.54
C TRP A 186 -13.00 -2.85 24.84
N LYS A 187 -13.60 -2.79 26.04
CA LYS A 187 -14.38 -1.65 26.54
C LYS A 187 -13.45 -0.52 27.00
N THR A 188 -12.54 -0.08 26.11
CA THR A 188 -11.44 0.81 26.46
C THR A 188 -11.81 2.29 26.40
N ASN A 189 -12.67 2.69 25.47
CA ASN A 189 -13.15 4.06 25.31
C ASN A 189 -14.64 4.05 24.99
N SER A 190 -15.42 4.93 25.63
CA SER A 190 -16.82 5.14 25.26
C SER A 190 -16.92 5.87 23.93
N THR A 191 -18.06 5.76 23.21
CA THR A 191 -18.31 6.60 22.02
C THR A 191 -18.09 8.08 22.33
N ASP A 192 -18.55 8.55 23.49
CA ASP A 192 -18.38 9.94 23.94
C ASP A 192 -16.90 10.34 24.09
N ASP A 193 -16.01 9.40 24.43
CA ASP A 193 -14.57 9.67 24.52
C ASP A 193 -13.90 9.67 23.15
N CYS A 194 -14.37 8.84 22.22
CA CYS A 194 -13.85 8.76 20.85
C CYS A 194 -14.25 9.96 19.98
N ILE A 195 -15.46 10.53 20.15
CA ILE A 195 -15.92 11.68 19.35
C ILE A 195 -15.36 13.03 19.81
N LYS A 196 -14.70 13.08 20.98
CA LYS A 196 -13.94 14.25 21.43
C LYS A 196 -12.68 14.34 20.59
N VAL A 197 -12.76 15.08 19.47
CA VAL A 197 -11.61 15.41 18.62
C VAL A 197 -10.48 15.92 19.50
N ARG A 198 -9.36 15.19 19.51
CA ARG A 198 -8.10 15.65 20.11
C ARG A 198 -7.30 16.44 19.09
#